data_AF-A0A7J4JFB0-F1
#
_entry.id   AF-A0A7J4JFB0-F1
#
_cell.length_a   1.000
_cell.length_b   1.000
_cell.length_c   1.000
_cell.angle_alpha   90.00
_cell.angle_beta   90.00
_cell.angle_gamma   90.00
#
_symmetry.space_group_name_H-M   'P 1'
#
loop_
_entity.id
_entity.type
_entity.pdbx_description
1 polymer ?
#
loop_
_entity_poly.entity_id
_entity_poly.type
_entity_poly.pdbx_seq_one_letter_code
_entity_poly.pdbx_strand_id
1 'polypeptide(L)'
;MASEARPAIVPFKCTECGKCCKEFYHNQSYGHFFVLDNGLPLNLAEKEIFEREAKRQGKQVDIRWGRVVWDELSGQAIGVSWCSASEPCLFLREDNRCANYAHRPVYCRAFPVRPAFVEPDTGLVKFAGTSCPDDFFPASFPEHRERRVSNRELAQAYHRYYADDYAWARVKEELEKRLVQFVDELIGEGIIKPLAVSQEGETRVRGKPVMSLDEFLEGKGFQRKALLEKLFSIDFP
;
A
#
# COMPACT_ATOMS: atom_id res chain seq x y z
N MET A 1 9.88 4.63 46.54
CA MET A 1 9.46 5.20 45.23
C MET A 1 8.72 4.11 44.50
N ALA A 2 7.39 4.23 44.42
CA ALA A 2 6.58 3.27 43.69
C ALA A 2 6.95 3.37 42.21
N SER A 3 7.48 2.28 41.67
CA SER A 3 7.55 2.07 40.22
C SER A 3 6.11 2.07 39.72
N GLU A 4 5.60 3.23 39.29
CA GLU A 4 4.34 3.29 38.56
C GLU A 4 4.49 2.38 37.34
N ALA A 5 3.87 1.21 37.44
CA ALA A 5 3.81 0.26 36.35
C ALA A 5 3.16 1.00 35.18
N ARG A 6 3.91 1.16 34.09
CA ARG A 6 3.37 1.75 32.86
C ARG A 6 2.04 1.07 32.54
N PRO A 7 0.94 1.81 32.28
CA PRO A 7 -0.33 1.19 31.97
C PRO A 7 -0.13 0.20 30.82
N ALA A 8 -0.65 -1.01 30.99
CA ALA A 8 -0.53 -2.05 29.98
C ALA A 8 -1.19 -1.55 28.68
N ILE A 9 -0.40 -1.44 27.61
CA ILE A 9 -0.92 -1.14 26.28
C ILE A 9 -1.70 -2.38 25.83
N VAL A 10 -3.01 -2.27 25.75
CA VAL A 10 -3.87 -3.30 25.16
C VAL A 10 -3.68 -3.23 23.65
N PRO A 11 -3.23 -4.30 22.97
CA PRO A 11 -3.07 -4.28 21.54
C PRO A 11 -4.41 -4.07 20.82
N PHE A 12 -4.38 -3.30 19.74
CA PHE A 12 -5.45 -3.18 18.79
C PHE A 12 -5.84 -4.55 18.25
N LYS A 13 -7.15 -4.75 18.08
CA LYS A 13 -7.70 -5.95 17.48
C LYS A 13 -8.78 -5.56 16.48
N CYS A 14 -8.55 -5.91 15.21
CA CYS A 14 -9.55 -5.69 14.17
C CYS A 14 -10.87 -6.41 14.50
N THR A 15 -11.98 -5.66 14.55
CA THR A 15 -13.33 -6.17 14.82
C THR A 15 -14.08 -6.63 13.58
N GLU A 16 -13.42 -6.61 12.41
CA GLU A 16 -14.01 -6.93 11.10
C GLU A 16 -15.21 -6.06 10.69
N CYS A 17 -15.39 -4.90 11.30
CA CYS A 17 -16.53 -3.99 11.09
C CYS A 17 -16.63 -3.33 9.70
N GLY A 18 -15.73 -3.69 8.78
CA GLY A 18 -15.74 -3.21 7.39
C GLY A 18 -15.42 -1.73 7.19
N LYS A 19 -14.93 -1.01 8.20
CA LYS A 19 -14.50 0.39 8.03
C LYS A 19 -13.49 0.55 6.89
N CYS A 20 -12.46 -0.31 6.84
CA CYS A 20 -11.48 -0.33 5.75
C CYS A 20 -12.07 -0.63 4.37
N CYS A 21 -13.27 -1.23 4.29
CA CYS A 21 -13.99 -1.52 3.05
C CYS A 21 -14.88 -0.35 2.60
N LYS A 22 -15.17 0.61 3.49
CA LYS A 22 -15.99 1.80 3.19
C LYS A 22 -15.18 3.02 2.83
N GLU A 23 -13.86 2.94 2.94
CA GLU A 23 -12.95 4.05 2.66
C GLU A 23 -12.25 3.82 1.32
N PHE A 24 -12.36 4.81 0.42
CA PHE A 24 -11.48 4.89 -0.73
C PHE A 24 -10.04 5.18 -0.29
N TYR A 25 -9.09 4.43 -0.85
CA TYR A 25 -7.67 4.73 -0.69
C TYR A 25 -7.25 5.68 -1.81
N HIS A 26 -6.53 6.73 -1.44
CA HIS A 26 -5.91 7.61 -2.42
C HIS A 26 -4.51 7.10 -2.74
N ASN A 27 -4.29 6.77 -4.02
CA ASN A 27 -2.94 6.49 -4.50
C ASN A 27 -2.14 7.79 -4.43
N GLN A 28 -0.90 7.71 -3.97
CA GLN A 28 0.00 8.85 -3.92
C GLN A 28 1.04 8.75 -5.04
N SER A 29 1.31 9.88 -5.69
CA SER A 29 2.46 10.01 -6.57
C SER A 29 3.73 9.94 -5.74
N TYR A 30 4.62 9.01 -6.06
CA TYR A 30 5.92 8.87 -5.42
C TYR A 30 6.93 8.34 -6.43
N GLY A 31 8.17 8.83 -6.36
CA GLY A 31 9.21 8.50 -7.33
C GLY A 31 8.80 8.91 -8.76
N HIS A 32 8.78 7.93 -9.68
CA HIS A 32 8.49 8.14 -11.10
C HIS A 32 7.04 7.82 -11.49
N PHE A 33 6.15 7.66 -10.50
CA PHE A 33 4.81 7.13 -10.72
C PHE A 33 3.75 8.22 -10.86
N PHE A 34 3.05 8.20 -11.98
CA PHE A 34 1.80 8.93 -12.18
C PHE A 34 0.64 8.12 -11.61
N VAL A 35 -0.27 8.78 -10.88
CA VAL A 35 -1.52 8.19 -10.40
C VAL A 35 -2.59 8.32 -11.49
N LEU A 36 -3.14 7.20 -11.94
CA LEU A 36 -4.22 7.19 -12.94
C LEU A 36 -5.60 7.10 -12.30
N ASP A 37 -5.73 6.30 -11.26
CA ASP A 37 -7.00 6.10 -10.56
C ASP A 37 -6.75 5.88 -9.07
N ASN A 38 -7.80 6.10 -8.29
CA ASN A 38 -7.82 5.85 -6.85
C ASN A 38 -8.61 4.58 -6.56
N GLY A 39 -8.45 4.04 -5.36
CA GLY A 39 -9.07 2.79 -4.94
C GLY A 39 -8.09 1.93 -4.16
N LEU A 40 -8.53 0.75 -3.75
CA LEU A 40 -7.68 -0.17 -2.98
C LEU A 40 -6.48 -0.61 -3.83
N PRO A 41 -5.24 -0.24 -3.48
CA PRO A 41 -4.08 -0.59 -4.29
C PRO A 41 -3.80 -2.09 -4.21
N LEU A 42 -3.47 -2.67 -5.36
CA LEU A 42 -3.18 -4.09 -5.53
C LEU A 42 -1.87 -4.24 -6.29
N ASN A 43 -0.98 -5.09 -5.78
CA ASN A 43 0.13 -5.59 -6.58
C ASN A 43 -0.31 -6.72 -7.54
N LEU A 44 0.60 -7.24 -8.37
CA LEU A 44 0.27 -8.26 -9.38
C LEU A 44 -0.31 -9.54 -8.75
N ALA A 45 0.32 -10.06 -7.70
CA ALA A 45 -0.15 -11.26 -7.00
C ALA A 45 -1.50 -11.02 -6.29
N GLU A 46 -1.66 -9.85 -5.66
CA GLU A 46 -2.90 -9.46 -5.00
C GLU A 46 -4.06 -9.28 -5.98
N LYS A 47 -3.80 -8.70 -7.15
CA LYS A 47 -4.80 -8.61 -8.22
C LYS A 47 -5.35 -9.99 -8.56
N GLU A 48 -4.48 -10.96 -8.83
CA GLU A 48 -4.89 -12.32 -9.21
C GLU A 48 -5.70 -13.00 -8.10
N ILE A 49 -5.29 -12.84 -6.83
CA ILE A 49 -6.03 -13.36 -5.67
C ILE A 49 -7.39 -12.66 -5.55
N PHE A 50 -7.43 -11.34 -5.68
CA PHE A 50 -8.64 -10.53 -5.54
C PHE A 50 -9.68 -10.86 -6.62
N GLU A 51 -9.25 -11.01 -7.87
CA GLU A 51 -10.11 -11.45 -9.00
C GLU A 51 -10.66 -12.86 -8.78
N ARG A 52 -9.80 -13.77 -8.32
CA ARG A 52 -10.18 -15.15 -8.02
C ARG A 52 -11.24 -15.22 -6.93
N GLU A 53 -11.05 -14.46 -5.84
CA GLU A 53 -11.99 -14.41 -4.73
C GLU A 53 -13.32 -13.75 -5.10
N ALA A 54 -13.29 -12.72 -5.94
CA ALA A 54 -14.52 -12.10 -6.44
C ALA A 54 -15.29 -13.06 -7.36
N LYS A 55 -14.60 -13.74 -8.29
CA LYS A 55 -15.20 -14.75 -9.16
C LYS A 55 -15.82 -15.89 -8.35
N ARG A 56 -15.13 -16.36 -7.30
CA ARG A 56 -15.63 -17.40 -6.38
C ARG A 56 -16.95 -16.98 -5.70
N GLN A 57 -17.12 -15.68 -5.46
CA GLN A 57 -18.32 -15.10 -4.83
C GLN A 57 -19.36 -14.59 -5.84
N GLY A 58 -19.16 -14.83 -7.14
CA GLY A 58 -20.08 -14.36 -8.19
C GLY A 58 -20.11 -12.82 -8.33
N LYS A 59 -19.04 -12.13 -7.94
CA LYS A 59 -18.93 -10.67 -7.97
C LYS A 59 -18.14 -10.21 -9.19
N GLN A 60 -18.57 -9.10 -9.78
CA GLN A 60 -17.81 -8.41 -10.82
C GLN A 60 -16.79 -7.45 -10.17
N VAL A 61 -15.56 -7.47 -10.66
CA VAL A 61 -14.50 -6.58 -10.17
C VAL A 61 -14.25 -5.46 -11.17
N ASP A 62 -14.12 -4.24 -10.65
CA ASP A 62 -13.57 -3.11 -11.37
C ASP A 62 -12.11 -2.92 -10.95
N ILE A 63 -11.20 -3.55 -11.69
CA ILE A 63 -9.75 -3.38 -11.52
C ILE A 63 -9.22 -2.50 -12.64
N ARG A 64 -8.52 -1.43 -12.24
CA ARG A 64 -7.92 -0.46 -13.13
C ARG A 64 -6.44 -0.30 -12.82
N TRP A 65 -5.74 0.36 -13.72
CA TRP A 65 -4.38 0.81 -13.44
C TRP A 65 -4.42 1.89 -12.35
N GLY A 66 -3.72 1.64 -11.25
CA GLY A 66 -3.58 2.63 -10.18
C GLY A 66 -2.44 3.58 -10.48
N ARG A 67 -1.27 3.02 -10.83
CA ARG A 67 -0.04 3.77 -11.06
C ARG A 67 0.69 3.32 -12.30
N VAL A 68 1.33 4.27 -12.98
CA VAL A 68 2.11 4.04 -14.19
C VAL A 68 3.42 4.82 -14.20
N VAL A 69 4.41 4.32 -14.94
CA VAL A 69 5.58 5.07 -15.40
C VAL A 69 5.36 5.41 -16.88
N TRP A 70 5.62 6.63 -17.29
CA TRP A 70 5.66 6.96 -18.72
C TRP A 70 7.08 6.84 -19.25
N ASP A 71 7.33 5.90 -20.15
CA ASP A 71 8.64 5.74 -20.77
C ASP A 71 8.76 6.57 -22.05
N GLU A 72 9.65 7.56 -22.03
CA GLU A 72 9.96 8.42 -23.18
C GLU A 72 10.66 7.67 -24.33
N LEU A 73 11.33 6.54 -24.05
CA LEU A 73 12.02 5.78 -25.10
C LEU A 73 11.04 5.06 -26.01
N SER A 74 10.06 4.36 -25.41
CA SER A 74 9.03 3.62 -26.15
C SER A 74 7.77 4.43 -26.45
N GLY A 75 7.55 5.56 -25.75
CA GLY A 75 6.30 6.32 -25.85
C GLY A 75 5.10 5.59 -25.22
N GLN A 76 5.36 4.71 -24.26
CA GLN A 76 4.37 3.81 -23.66
C GLN A 76 4.14 4.15 -22.18
N ALA A 77 2.87 4.09 -21.74
CA ALA A 77 2.56 4.03 -20.31
C ALA A 77 2.74 2.59 -19.82
N ILE A 78 3.59 2.40 -18.80
CA ILE A 78 3.92 1.12 -18.19
C ILE A 78 3.22 1.05 -16.83
N GLY A 79 2.28 0.13 -16.68
CA GLY A 79 1.51 -0.09 -15.46
C GLY A 79 2.31 -0.86 -14.42
N VAL A 80 2.51 -0.22 -13.26
CA VAL A 80 3.30 -0.77 -12.15
C VAL A 80 2.46 -1.24 -10.97
N SER A 81 1.22 -0.77 -10.85
CA SER A 81 0.26 -1.29 -9.88
C SER A 81 -1.18 -1.11 -10.33
N TRP A 82 -2.06 -1.92 -9.76
CA TRP A 82 -3.50 -1.86 -9.99
C TRP A 82 -4.21 -1.23 -8.80
N CYS A 83 -5.48 -0.89 -8.99
CA CYS A 83 -6.39 -0.60 -7.90
C CYS A 83 -7.77 -1.19 -8.16
N SER A 84 -8.46 -1.59 -7.10
CA SER A 84 -9.90 -1.86 -7.16
C SER A 84 -10.65 -0.55 -6.96
N ALA A 85 -11.36 -0.12 -8.00
CA ALA A 85 -12.07 1.17 -8.05
C ALA A 85 -13.53 1.08 -7.56
N SER A 86 -13.87 0.05 -6.77
CA SER A 86 -15.22 -0.14 -6.23
C SER A 86 -15.35 0.52 -4.85
N GLU A 87 -16.23 1.53 -4.74
CA GLU A 87 -16.62 2.14 -3.46
C GLU A 87 -18.13 1.99 -3.20
N PRO A 88 -18.56 1.37 -2.08
CA PRO A 88 -17.73 0.63 -1.13
C PRO A 88 -17.07 -0.60 -1.78
N CYS A 89 -16.06 -1.15 -1.13
CA CYS A 89 -15.37 -2.35 -1.57
C CYS A 89 -16.38 -3.48 -1.86
N LEU A 90 -16.21 -4.15 -2.99
CA LEU A 90 -17.11 -5.23 -3.43
C LEU A 90 -17.22 -6.38 -2.43
N PHE A 91 -16.26 -6.55 -1.52
CA PHE A 91 -16.29 -7.57 -0.47
C PHE A 91 -17.01 -7.14 0.81
N LEU A 92 -17.52 -5.91 0.89
CA LEU A 92 -18.39 -5.49 1.98
C LEU A 92 -19.71 -6.26 1.91
N ARG A 93 -20.06 -6.93 3.00
CA ARG A 93 -21.34 -7.62 3.17
C ARG A 93 -22.38 -6.66 3.76
N GLU A 94 -23.64 -7.06 3.66
CA GLU A 94 -24.78 -6.32 4.23
C GLU A 94 -24.67 -6.15 5.76
N ASP A 95 -24.06 -7.12 6.46
CA ASP A 95 -23.77 -7.06 7.90
C ASP A 95 -22.55 -6.16 8.24
N ASN A 96 -22.04 -5.40 7.27
CA ASN A 96 -20.84 -4.58 7.33
C ASN A 96 -19.52 -5.35 7.52
N ARG A 97 -19.50 -6.68 7.41
CA ARG A 97 -18.26 -7.45 7.52
C ARG A 97 -17.58 -7.65 6.17
N CYS A 98 -16.27 -7.88 6.19
CA CYS A 98 -15.51 -8.19 4.98
C CYS A 98 -15.65 -9.68 4.62
N ALA A 99 -16.21 -9.99 3.46
CA ALA A 99 -16.28 -11.36 2.93
C ALA A 99 -14.90 -11.93 2.53
N ASN A 100 -13.88 -11.08 2.38
CA ASN A 100 -12.54 -11.46 1.96
C ASN A 100 -11.50 -11.34 3.08
N TYR A 101 -11.92 -11.41 4.35
CA TYR A 101 -11.06 -11.10 5.50
C TYR A 101 -9.74 -11.89 5.52
N ALA A 102 -9.79 -13.19 5.22
CA ALA A 102 -8.63 -14.08 5.22
C ALA A 102 -7.63 -13.81 4.09
N HIS A 103 -8.10 -13.27 2.95
CA HIS A 103 -7.29 -12.97 1.76
C HIS A 103 -7.23 -11.47 1.47
N ARG A 104 -7.34 -10.64 2.51
CA ARG A 104 -7.20 -9.19 2.40
C ARG A 104 -5.84 -8.83 1.78
N PRO A 105 -5.80 -7.84 0.87
CA PRO A 105 -4.55 -7.25 0.41
C PRO A 105 -3.76 -6.63 1.56
N VAL A 106 -2.45 -6.48 1.39
CA VAL A 106 -1.49 -5.85 2.30
C VAL A 106 -2.00 -4.49 2.77
N TYR A 107 -2.53 -3.65 1.87
CA TYR A 107 -3.13 -2.36 2.25
C TYR A 107 -4.28 -2.50 3.26
N CYS A 108 -5.10 -3.54 3.13
CA CYS A 108 -6.18 -3.81 4.09
C CYS A 108 -5.70 -4.46 5.39
N ARG A 109 -4.60 -5.24 5.35
CA ARG A 109 -3.98 -5.82 6.55
C ARG A 109 -3.17 -4.81 7.34
N ALA A 110 -2.66 -3.79 6.68
CA ALA A 110 -2.01 -2.67 7.33
C ALA A 110 -3.03 -1.76 8.03
N PHE A 111 -4.33 -1.79 7.69
CA PHE A 111 -5.31 -0.92 8.33
C PHE A 111 -5.48 -1.25 9.83
N PRO A 112 -5.49 -0.27 10.75
CA PRO A 112 -5.55 1.20 10.53
C PRO A 112 -4.19 1.88 10.39
N VAL A 113 -3.10 1.15 10.49
CA VAL A 113 -1.72 1.63 10.31
C VAL A 113 -1.51 2.05 8.85
N ARG A 114 -1.91 3.29 8.50
CA ARG A 114 -1.71 3.90 7.18
C ARG A 114 -0.41 4.69 7.13
N PRO A 115 0.72 4.08 6.70
CA PRO A 115 1.96 4.80 6.51
C PRO A 115 1.78 5.88 5.43
N ALA A 116 1.95 7.13 5.84
CA ALA A 116 2.12 8.27 4.94
C ALA A 116 3.61 8.46 4.58
N PHE A 117 4.52 8.12 5.50
CA PHE A 117 5.96 8.21 5.30
C PHE A 117 6.70 7.32 6.30
N VAL A 118 7.75 6.62 5.88
CA VAL A 118 8.68 5.96 6.82
C VAL A 118 9.98 6.75 6.87
N GLU A 119 10.30 7.26 8.06
CA GLU A 119 11.59 7.90 8.30
C GLU A 119 12.74 6.90 8.14
N PRO A 120 13.75 7.19 7.28
CA PRO A 120 14.84 6.26 6.98
C PRO A 120 15.65 5.84 8.22
N ASP A 121 15.99 6.80 9.09
CA ASP A 121 16.93 6.58 10.20
C ASP A 121 16.27 5.91 11.42
N THR A 122 14.97 6.15 11.60
CA THR A 122 14.24 5.72 12.81
C THR A 122 13.27 4.59 12.52
N GLY A 123 12.94 4.35 11.25
CA GLY A 123 11.87 3.46 10.84
C GLY A 123 10.48 3.94 11.25
N LEU A 124 10.34 5.18 11.74
CA LEU A 124 9.07 5.72 12.17
C LEU A 124 8.13 5.83 10.98
N VAL A 125 7.04 5.09 11.04
CA VAL A 125 5.88 5.27 10.19
C VAL A 125 5.12 6.51 10.68
N LYS A 126 5.01 7.56 9.87
CA LYS A 126 4.08 8.67 10.09
C LYS A 126 2.71 8.30 9.54
N PHE A 127 1.68 8.61 10.32
CA PHE A 127 0.31 8.18 10.04
C PHE A 127 -0.52 9.28 9.42
N ALA A 128 -1.26 8.94 8.36
CA ALA A 128 -2.50 9.63 8.07
C ALA A 128 -3.54 9.07 9.05
N GLY A 129 -4.09 9.90 9.94
CA GLY A 129 -5.08 9.46 10.93
C GLY A 129 -6.23 8.72 10.25
N THR A 130 -6.75 7.67 10.89
CA THR A 130 -7.84 6.88 10.31
C THR A 130 -9.15 7.09 11.06
N SER A 131 -10.24 6.57 10.50
CA SER A 131 -11.57 6.63 11.12
C SER A 131 -11.84 5.47 12.10
N CYS A 132 -10.84 4.66 12.44
CA CYS A 132 -11.03 3.56 13.39
C CYS A 132 -11.38 4.11 14.79
N PRO A 133 -12.44 3.63 15.47
CA PRO A 133 -12.86 4.23 16.74
C PRO A 133 -11.85 3.97 17.86
N ASP A 134 -11.08 2.88 17.73
CA ASP A 134 -9.98 2.51 18.62
C ASP A 134 -8.61 2.86 17.99
N ASP A 135 -8.55 3.86 17.10
CA ASP A 135 -7.29 4.27 16.49
C ASP A 135 -6.35 4.88 17.55
N PHE A 136 -5.06 4.54 17.46
CA PHE A 136 -4.06 5.16 18.31
C PHE A 136 -3.88 6.60 17.89
N PHE A 137 -4.39 7.53 18.69
CA PHE A 137 -3.93 8.91 18.64
C PHE A 137 -2.80 9.06 19.66
N PRO A 138 -1.60 9.55 19.27
CA PRO A 138 -0.54 9.86 20.23
C PRO A 138 -1.03 10.78 21.34
N ALA A 139 -1.95 11.69 21.01
CA ALA A 139 -2.62 12.56 21.96
C ALA A 139 -3.54 11.82 22.96
N SER A 140 -3.84 10.53 22.80
CA SER A 140 -4.67 9.76 23.74
C SER A 140 -3.88 9.15 24.90
N PHE A 141 -2.55 9.27 24.90
CA PHE A 141 -1.69 8.71 25.94
C PHE A 141 -1.03 9.81 26.78
N PRO A 142 -1.11 9.74 28.13
CA PRO A 142 -0.50 10.75 29.02
C PRO A 142 1.00 10.97 28.77
N GLU A 143 1.74 9.89 28.53
CA GLU A 143 3.19 9.90 28.28
C GLU A 143 3.61 10.71 27.04
N HIS A 144 2.70 10.85 26.07
CA HIS A 144 2.92 11.60 24.83
C HIS A 144 2.41 13.05 24.92
N ARG A 145 1.56 13.38 25.89
CA ARG A 145 1.10 14.76 26.16
C ARG A 145 2.12 15.55 26.97
N GLU A 146 2.84 14.89 27.86
CA GLU A 146 3.61 15.54 28.92
C GLU A 146 5.09 15.74 28.58
N ARG A 147 5.62 15.09 27.53
CA ARG A 147 7.00 15.26 27.09
C ARG A 147 7.16 15.06 25.58
N ARG A 148 8.20 15.67 25.02
CA ARG A 148 8.59 15.45 23.62
C ARG A 148 9.11 14.01 23.49
N VAL A 149 8.32 13.14 22.87
CA VAL A 149 8.68 11.74 22.63
C VAL A 149 9.50 11.62 21.35
N SER A 150 10.55 10.81 21.37
CA SER A 150 11.37 10.57 20.17
C SER A 150 10.63 9.69 19.14
N ASN A 151 11.01 9.80 17.87
CA ASN A 151 10.43 8.99 16.80
C ASN A 151 10.64 7.48 17.03
N ARG A 152 11.76 7.10 17.65
CA ARG A 152 12.05 5.70 18.03
C ARG A 152 11.09 5.19 19.10
N GLU A 153 10.84 5.98 20.15
CA GLU A 153 9.89 5.61 21.21
C GLU A 153 8.46 5.52 20.64
N LEU A 154 8.09 6.41 19.74
CA LEU A 154 6.80 6.39 19.08
C LEU A 154 6.62 5.15 18.18
N ALA A 155 7.65 4.77 17.40
CA ALA A 155 7.63 3.53 16.61
C ALA A 155 7.45 2.28 17.49
N GLN A 156 8.11 2.23 18.65
CA GLN A 156 7.94 1.14 19.61
C GLN A 156 6.53 1.11 20.22
N ALA A 157 5.94 2.27 20.51
CA ALA A 157 4.57 2.35 20.99
C ALA A 157 3.58 1.82 19.95
N TYR A 158 3.75 2.21 18.68
CA TYR A 158 2.93 1.70 17.57
C TYR A 158 3.07 0.20 17.36
N HIS A 159 4.29 -0.33 17.39
CA HIS A 159 4.50 -1.77 17.30
C HIS A 159 3.78 -2.53 18.42
N ARG A 160 3.82 -2.01 19.66
CA ARG A 160 3.11 -2.63 20.79
C ARG A 160 1.60 -2.52 20.66
N TYR A 161 1.10 -1.40 20.17
CA TYR A 161 -0.35 -1.17 20.06
C TYR A 161 -0.93 -1.93 18.87
N TYR A 162 -0.44 -1.73 17.66
CA TYR A 162 -1.04 -2.31 16.46
C TYR A 162 -0.57 -3.72 16.13
N ALA A 163 0.49 -4.22 16.79
CA ALA A 163 0.99 -5.58 16.64
C ALA A 163 1.10 -6.00 15.14
N ASP A 164 0.32 -6.99 14.71
CA ASP A 164 0.34 -7.54 13.36
C ASP A 164 0.05 -6.48 12.28
N ASP A 165 -0.88 -5.54 12.52
CA ASP A 165 -1.21 -4.50 11.55
C ASP A 165 0.00 -3.56 11.34
N TYR A 166 0.84 -3.36 12.37
CA TYR A 166 2.11 -2.64 12.24
C TYR A 166 3.13 -3.40 11.40
N ALA A 167 3.23 -4.72 11.57
CA ALA A 167 4.08 -5.55 10.73
C ALA A 167 3.64 -5.49 9.26
N TRP A 168 2.33 -5.55 8.98
CA TRP A 168 1.78 -5.41 7.63
C TRP A 168 2.03 -4.04 7.02
N ALA A 169 1.97 -2.96 7.81
CA ALA A 169 2.36 -1.64 7.34
C ALA A 169 3.85 -1.58 6.95
N ARG A 170 4.73 -2.27 7.68
CA ARG A 170 6.15 -2.38 7.31
C ARG A 170 6.34 -3.18 6.02
N VAL A 171 5.60 -4.28 5.84
CA VAL A 171 5.59 -5.07 4.59
C VAL A 171 5.13 -4.21 3.42
N LYS A 172 4.05 -3.43 3.58
CA LYS A 172 3.58 -2.48 2.56
C LYS A 172 4.72 -1.55 2.11
N GLU A 173 5.40 -0.92 3.06
CA GLU A 173 6.45 0.04 2.76
C GLU A 173 7.66 -0.59 2.09
N GLU A 174 8.01 -1.81 2.48
CA GLU A 174 9.08 -2.57 1.82
C GLU A 174 8.72 -2.91 0.37
N LEU A 175 7.47 -3.33 0.10
CA LEU A 175 6.99 -3.57 -1.26
C LEU A 175 7.06 -2.31 -2.13
N GLU A 176 6.63 -1.16 -1.59
CA GLU A 176 6.71 0.12 -2.29
C GLU A 176 8.15 0.53 -2.59
N LYS A 177 9.07 0.37 -1.62
CA LYS A 177 10.50 0.66 -1.83
C LYS A 177 11.13 -0.22 -2.89
N ARG A 178 10.86 -1.52 -2.86
CA ARG A 178 11.38 -2.47 -3.86
C ARG A 178 10.88 -2.15 -5.25
N LEU A 179 9.61 -1.76 -5.40
CA LEU A 179 9.07 -1.34 -6.68
C LEU A 179 9.80 -0.11 -7.22
N VAL A 180 10.04 0.91 -6.38
CA VAL A 180 10.81 2.11 -6.77
C VAL A 180 12.24 1.76 -7.14
N GLN A 181 12.94 1.00 -6.29
CA GLN A 181 14.32 0.56 -6.54
C GLN A 181 14.44 -0.23 -7.83
N PHE A 182 13.49 -1.13 -8.08
CA PHE A 182 13.47 -1.90 -9.31
C PHE A 182 13.30 -1.00 -10.54
N VAL A 183 12.43 0.01 -10.47
CA VAL A 183 12.28 1.00 -11.55
C VAL A 183 13.54 1.84 -11.71
N ASP A 184 14.19 2.24 -10.62
CA ASP A 184 15.47 2.97 -10.65
C ASP A 184 16.60 2.14 -11.30
N GLU A 185 16.64 0.83 -11.06
CA GLU A 185 17.57 -0.09 -11.74
C GLU A 185 17.30 -0.13 -13.25
N LEU A 186 16.04 -0.26 -13.66
CA LEU A 186 15.68 -0.21 -15.09
C LEU A 186 16.07 1.12 -15.75
N ILE A 187 16.02 2.23 -15.00
CA ILE A 187 16.49 3.55 -15.45
C ILE A 187 18.01 3.55 -15.59
N GLY A 188 18.72 3.07 -14.57
CA GLY A 188 20.20 2.99 -14.57
C GLY A 188 20.75 2.09 -15.68
N GLU A 189 20.04 1.02 -16.02
CA GLU A 189 20.35 0.12 -17.14
C GLU A 189 19.92 0.68 -18.50
N GLY A 190 19.23 1.83 -18.54
CA GLY A 190 18.77 2.46 -19.78
C GLY A 190 17.62 1.72 -20.47
N ILE A 191 16.91 0.85 -19.75
CA ILE A 191 15.76 0.08 -20.26
C ILE A 191 14.53 0.97 -20.39
N ILE A 192 14.36 1.90 -19.46
CA ILE A 192 13.30 2.92 -19.46
C ILE A 192 13.88 4.32 -19.23
N LYS A 193 13.19 5.33 -19.73
CA LYS A 193 13.46 6.75 -19.45
C LYS A 193 12.17 7.42 -18.98
N PRO A 194 11.94 7.60 -17.67
CA PRO A 194 10.69 8.14 -17.17
C PRO A 194 10.53 9.62 -17.54
N LEU A 195 9.31 10.00 -17.94
CA LEU A 195 8.90 11.40 -17.90
C LEU A 195 8.78 11.84 -16.44
N ALA A 196 9.32 13.03 -16.14
CA ALA A 196 9.22 13.62 -14.81
C ALA A 196 7.75 13.82 -14.40
N VAL A 197 7.43 13.44 -13.16
CA VAL A 197 6.08 13.59 -12.60
C VAL A 197 5.76 15.07 -12.41
N SER A 198 4.82 15.58 -13.19
CA SER A 198 4.34 16.96 -13.16
C SER A 198 2.89 17.02 -13.64
N GLN A 199 2.20 18.14 -13.41
CA GLN A 199 0.83 18.34 -13.89
C GLN A 199 0.72 18.24 -15.43
N GLU A 200 1.74 18.73 -16.14
CA GLU A 200 1.85 18.57 -17.59
C GLU A 200 2.04 17.09 -17.98
N GLY A 201 2.90 16.39 -17.24
CA GLY A 201 3.12 14.95 -17.43
C GLY A 201 1.82 14.15 -17.22
N GLU A 202 1.07 14.42 -16.15
CA GLU A 202 -0.22 13.78 -15.89
C GLU A 202 -1.19 13.96 -17.07
N THR A 203 -1.22 15.15 -17.67
CA THR A 203 -2.06 15.43 -18.84
C THR A 203 -1.64 14.61 -20.06
N ARG A 204 -0.33 14.41 -20.26
CA ARG A 204 0.21 13.61 -21.36
C ARG A 204 -0.08 12.12 -21.22
N VAL A 205 -0.05 11.61 -19.99
CA VAL A 205 -0.22 10.18 -19.68
C VAL A 205 -1.69 9.78 -19.62
N ARG A 206 -2.57 10.68 -19.18
CA ARG A 206 -4.00 10.40 -19.03
C ARG A 206 -4.63 9.93 -20.35
N GLY A 207 -5.37 8.82 -20.28
CA GLY A 207 -6.09 8.24 -21.42
C GLY A 207 -5.20 7.50 -22.43
N LYS A 208 -3.89 7.38 -22.16
CA LYS A 208 -3.00 6.56 -23.00
C LYS A 208 -3.20 5.07 -22.71
N PRO A 209 -3.08 4.19 -23.73
CA PRO A 209 -3.04 2.75 -23.51
C PRO A 209 -1.92 2.41 -22.52
N VAL A 210 -2.20 1.53 -21.58
CA VAL A 210 -1.24 1.09 -20.56
C VAL A 210 -0.90 -0.37 -20.82
N MET A 211 0.40 -0.66 -20.88
CA MET A 211 0.97 -2.00 -20.96
C MET A 211 1.45 -2.40 -19.56
N SER A 212 1.30 -3.66 -19.15
CA SER A 212 1.78 -4.06 -17.83
C SER A 212 3.32 -4.06 -17.78
N LEU A 213 3.88 -3.87 -16.58
CA LEU A 213 5.33 -3.96 -16.38
C LEU A 213 5.88 -5.34 -16.79
N ASP A 214 5.16 -6.43 -16.54
CA ASP A 214 5.58 -7.76 -16.95
C ASP A 214 5.56 -7.94 -18.47
N GLU A 215 4.49 -7.51 -19.17
CA GLU A 215 4.44 -7.53 -20.64
C GLU A 215 5.56 -6.69 -21.27
N PHE A 216 5.80 -5.49 -20.73
CA PHE A 216 6.86 -4.61 -21.21
C PHE A 216 8.25 -5.26 -21.08
N LEU A 217 8.53 -5.86 -19.94
CA LEU A 217 9.83 -6.48 -19.66
C LEU A 217 10.01 -7.81 -20.40
N GLU A 218 8.96 -8.61 -20.58
CA GLU A 218 8.99 -9.79 -21.44
C GLU A 218 9.39 -9.41 -22.88
N GLY A 219 8.86 -8.30 -23.40
CA GLY A 219 9.26 -7.72 -24.69
C GLY A 219 10.73 -7.28 -24.76
N LYS A 220 11.41 -7.16 -23.62
CA LYS A 220 12.86 -6.86 -23.48
C LYS A 220 13.69 -8.10 -23.13
N GLY A 221 13.09 -9.29 -23.08
CA GLY A 221 13.77 -10.56 -22.80
C GLY A 221 13.84 -10.95 -21.32
N PHE A 222 13.14 -10.24 -20.43
CA PHE A 222 13.07 -10.59 -19.02
C PHE A 222 12.07 -11.74 -18.77
N GLN A 223 12.34 -12.55 -17.75
CA GLN A 223 11.45 -13.65 -17.35
C GLN A 223 10.49 -13.19 -16.24
N ARG A 224 9.17 -13.34 -16.45
CA ARG A 224 8.12 -12.97 -15.48
C ARG A 224 8.31 -13.56 -14.09
N LYS A 225 8.76 -14.82 -13.99
CA LYS A 225 9.01 -15.47 -12.68
C LYS A 225 10.10 -14.74 -11.89
N ALA A 226 11.21 -14.39 -12.54
CA ALA A 226 12.30 -13.66 -11.88
C ALA A 226 11.87 -12.25 -11.45
N LEU A 227 11.01 -11.60 -12.23
CA LEU A 227 10.40 -10.31 -11.88
C LEU A 227 9.53 -10.42 -10.61
N LEU A 228 8.65 -11.43 -10.57
CA LEU A 228 7.79 -11.67 -9.41
C LEU A 228 8.61 -11.99 -8.15
N GLU A 229 9.66 -12.80 -8.27
CA GLU A 229 10.58 -13.08 -7.18
C GLU A 229 11.27 -11.80 -6.70
N LYS A 230 11.76 -10.96 -7.62
CA LYS A 230 12.43 -9.70 -7.25
C LYS A 230 11.50 -8.71 -6.53
N LEU A 231 10.25 -8.57 -6.98
CA LEU A 231 9.30 -7.61 -6.45
C LEU A 231 8.54 -8.12 -5.21
N PHE A 232 8.29 -9.42 -5.11
CA PHE A 232 7.33 -9.98 -4.15
C PHE A 232 7.86 -11.14 -3.29
N SER A 233 9.16 -11.49 -3.38
CA SER A 233 9.79 -12.39 -2.39
C SER A 233 9.95 -11.69 -1.04
N ILE A 234 8.88 -11.64 -0.27
CA ILE A 234 8.92 -11.24 1.13
C ILE A 234 8.45 -12.44 1.92
N ASP A 235 9.24 -12.85 2.91
CA ASP A 235 8.75 -13.73 3.96
C ASP A 235 7.68 -12.95 4.72
N PHE A 236 6.41 -13.23 4.39
CA PHE A 236 5.29 -12.69 5.13
C PHE A 236 5.34 -13.22 6.57
N PRO A 237 5.11 -12.37 7.59
CA PRO A 237 4.99 -12.83 8.96
C PRO A 237 3.82 -13.80 9.16
#